data_AF-A0A7C5A696-F1
#
_entry.id   AF-A0A7C5A696-F1
#
_cell.length_a   1.000
_cell.length_b   1.000
_cell.length_c   1.000
_cell.angle_alpha   90.00
_cell.angle_beta   90.00
_cell.angle_gamma   90.00
#
_symmetry.space_group_name_H-M   'P 1'
#
loop_
_entity.id
_entity.type
_entity.pdbx_description
1 polymer ?
#
loop_
_entity_poly.entity_id
_entity_poly.type
_entity_poly.pdbx_seq_one_letter_code
_entity_poly.pdbx_strand_id
1 'polypeptide(L)' 'MKINEGSLDRTLRVIAGLILLALGLLHVIGGVWVWVAVIFGAILLVTGLIGFCPLYTLLKINTARK' A
#
# COMPACT_ATOMS: atom_id res chain seq x y z
N MET A 1 4.12 -16.73 4.97
CA MET A 1 5.00 -15.54 4.95
C MET A 1 5.12 -15.01 6.38
N LYS A 2 6.32 -14.59 6.81
CA LYS A 2 6.53 -14.03 8.15
C LYS A 2 6.14 -12.56 8.12
N ILE A 3 5.17 -12.12 8.93
CA ILE A 3 4.74 -10.72 8.97
C ILE A 3 5.95 -9.86 9.35
N ASN A 4 6.21 -8.85 8.52
CA ASN A 4 7.40 -8.01 8.63
C ASN A 4 7.05 -6.53 8.82
N GLU A 5 5.78 -6.19 8.64
CA GLU A 5 5.22 -4.85 8.81
C GLU A 5 4.44 -4.77 10.11
N GLY A 6 4.74 -3.77 10.94
CA GLY A 6 3.94 -3.46 12.11
C GLY A 6 2.56 -2.93 11.73
N SER A 7 1.62 -3.02 12.67
CA SER A 7 0.22 -2.60 12.46
C SER A 7 0.08 -1.15 11.97
N LEU A 8 1.00 -0.26 12.37
CA LEU A 8 1.02 1.13 11.92
C LEU A 8 1.37 1.27 10.43
N ASP A 9 2.44 0.62 9.96
CA ASP A 9 2.88 0.65 8.55
C ASP A 9 1.78 0.06 7.65
N ARG A 10 1.18 -1.04 8.12
CA ARG A 10 0.05 -1.70 7.48
C ARG A 10 -1.15 -0.79 7.31
N THR A 11 -1.53 -0.11 8.39
CA THR A 11 -2.68 0.81 8.41
C THR A 11 -2.46 2.00 7.49
N LEU A 12 -1.26 2.60 7.54
CA LEU A 12 -0.90 3.73 6.68
C LEU A 12 -0.98 3.35 5.19
N ARG A 13 -0.49 2.17 4.80
CA ARG A 13 -0.55 1.70 3.41
C ARG A 13 -1.96 1.38 2.93
N VAL A 14 -2.78 0.75 3.78
CA VAL A 14 -4.18 0.49 3.44
C VAL A 14 -4.94 1.80 3.27
N ILE A 15 -4.75 2.78 4.18
CA ILE A 15 -5.38 4.10 4.08
C ILE A 15 -4.92 4.82 2.80
N ALA A 16 -3.62 4.88 2.54
CA ALA A 16 -3.08 5.53 1.34
C ALA A 16 -3.58 4.85 0.05
N GLY A 17 -3.63 3.52 0.04
CA GLY A 17 -4.15 2.74 -1.08
C GLY A 17 -5.63 3.00 -1.35
N LEU A 18 -6.45 3.06 -0.30
CA LEU A 18 -7.88 3.39 -0.39
C LEU A 18 -8.09 4.81 -0.91
N ILE A 19 -7.31 5.79 -0.43
CA ILE A 19 -7.40 7.18 -0.89
C ILE A 19 -7.07 7.26 -2.38
N LEU A 20 -5.98 6.63 -2.83
CA LEU A 20 -5.58 6.64 -4.24
C LEU A 20 -6.60 5.95 -5.15
N LEU A 21 -7.15 4.80 -4.71
CA LEU A 21 -8.22 4.12 -5.44
C LEU A 21 -9.49 4.99 -5.51
N ALA A 22 -9.88 5.64 -4.42
CA ALA A 22 -11.03 6.53 -4.41
C ALA A 22 -10.82 7.72 -5.37
N LEU A 23 -9.65 8.37 -5.35
CA LEU A 23 -9.33 9.46 -6.27
C LEU A 23 -9.40 9.05 -7.74
N GLY A 24 -8.88 7.87 -8.08
CA GLY A 24 -8.92 7.33 -9.43
C GLY A 24 -10.31 6.89 -9.88
N LEU A 25 -11.03 6.12 -9.06
CA LEU A 25 -12.35 5.57 -9.40
C LEU A 25 -13.43 6.66 -9.46
N LEU A 26 -13.38 7.63 -8.54
CA LEU A 26 -14.27 8.80 -8.56
C LEU A 26 -13.90 9.82 -9.65
N HIS A 27 -12.88 9.54 -10.47
CA HIS A 27 -12.39 10.42 -11.53
C HIS A 27 -12.09 11.85 -11.04
N VAL A 28 -11.65 11.98 -9.78
CA VAL A 28 -11.23 13.27 -9.20
C VAL A 28 -9.96 13.78 -9.89
N ILE A 29 -9.14 12.84 -10.34
CA ILE A 29 -7.96 13.04 -11.19
C ILE A 29 -8.26 12.54 -12.60
N GLY A 30 -7.67 13.16 -13.62
CA GLY A 30 -8.00 12.91 -15.03
C GLY A 30 -6.86 12.32 -15.86
N GLY A 31 -7.23 11.66 -16.97
CA GLY A 31 -6.29 11.14 -17.96
C GLY A 31 -5.42 9.99 -17.42
N VAL A 32 -4.13 9.99 -17.77
CA VAL A 32 -3.17 8.94 -17.36
C VAL A 32 -3.06 8.80 -15.83
N TRP A 33 -3.32 9.87 -15.09
CA TRP A 33 -3.23 9.88 -13.63
C TRP A 33 -4.26 8.97 -12.94
N VAL A 34 -5.41 8.72 -13.57
CA VAL A 34 -6.40 7.75 -13.07
C VAL A 34 -5.76 6.36 -12.96
N TRP A 35 -5.13 5.91 -14.04
CA TRP A 35 -4.47 4.60 -14.08
C TRP A 35 -3.31 4.52 -13.10
N VAL A 36 -2.50 5.58 -13.01
CA VAL A 36 -1.40 5.64 -12.04
C VAL A 36 -1.94 5.48 -10.62
N ALA A 37 -2.97 6.25 -10.24
CA ALA A 37 -3.53 6.20 -8.89
C ALA A 37 -4.20 4.85 -8.59
N VAL A 38 -4.93 4.28 -9.55
CA VAL A 38 -5.58 2.97 -9.37
C VAL A 38 -4.53 1.87 -9.21
N ILE A 39 -3.50 1.83 -10.06
CA ILE A 39 -2.46 0.80 -10.01
C ILE A 39 -1.63 0.94 -8.72
N PHE A 40 -1.14 2.13 -8.41
CA PHE A 40 -0.37 2.35 -7.18
C PHE A 40 -1.21 2.12 -5.92
N GLY A 41 -2.47 2.57 -5.94
CA GLY A 41 -3.41 2.37 -4.84
C GLY A 41 -3.67 0.89 -4.58
N ALA A 42 -3.89 0.10 -5.64
CA ALA A 42 -4.04 -1.35 -5.54
C ALA A 42 -2.79 -2.03 -4.98
N ILE A 43 -1.59 -1.65 -5.43
CA ILE A 43 -0.32 -2.22 -4.91
C ILE A 43 -0.15 -1.91 -3.43
N LEU A 44 -0.37 -0.66 -3.00
CA LEU A 44 -0.28 -0.27 -1.59
C LEU A 44 -1.30 -1.02 -0.73
N LEU A 45 -2.51 -1.17 -1.23
CA LEU A 45 -3.58 -1.85 -0.52
C LEU A 45 -3.30 -3.36 -0.39
N VAL A 46 -2.86 -4.03 -1.47
CA VAL A 46 -2.50 -5.45 -1.44
C VAL A 46 -1.30 -5.70 -0.53
N THR A 47 -0.25 -4.88 -0.63
CA THR A 47 0.95 -5.03 0.23
C THR A 47 0.60 -4.81 1.71
N GLY A 48 -0.18 -3.77 2.02
CA GLY A 48 -0.71 -3.54 3.37
C GLY A 48 -1.65 -4.66 3.83
N LEU A 49 -2.53 -5.20 3.00
CA LEU A 49 -3.41 -6.30 3.42
C LEU A 49 -2.64 -7.60 3.71
N ILE A 50 -1.58 -7.90 2.97
CA ILE A 50 -0.77 -9.11 3.21
C ILE A 50 0.12 -8.93 4.46
N GLY A 51 0.43 -7.70 4.86
CA GLY A 51 1.31 -7.41 6.02
C GLY A 51 2.76 -7.87 5.77
N PHE A 52 3.12 -8.00 4.50
CA PHE A 52 4.41 -8.48 4.05
C PHE A 52 4.90 -7.61 2.91
N CYS A 53 5.90 -6.77 3.20
CA CYS A 53 6.65 -6.06 2.17
C CYS A 53 7.89 -6.87 1.78
N PRO A 54 8.01 -7.35 0.53
CA PRO A 54 9.20 -8.04 0.07
C PRO A 54 10.45 -7.15 0.14
N LEU A 55 10.31 -5.83 -0.02
CA LEU A 55 11.42 -4.89 0.12
C LEU A 55 11.98 -4.83 1.55
N TYR A 56 11.12 -4.82 2.57
CA TYR A 56 11.58 -4.86 3.96
C TYR A 56 12.25 -6.20 4.29
N THR A 57 11.84 -7.27 3.60
CA THR A 57 12.43 -8.59 3.75
C THR A 57 13.84 -8.64 3.14
N LEU A 58 14.02 -8.03 1.96
CA LEU A 58 15.33 -7.84 1.31
C LEU A 58 16.27 -6.98 2.15
N LEU A 59 15.75 -5.93 2.79
CA LEU A 59 16.50 -5.03 3.66
C LEU A 59 16.67 -5.57 5.09
N LYS A 60 16.13 -6.75 5.43
CA LYS A 60 16.10 -7.34 6.78
C LYS A 60 15.51 -6.41 7.87
N ILE A 61 14.64 -5.47 7.48
CA ILE A 61 13.95 -4.55 8.39
C ILE A 61 12.64 -5.20 8.83
N ASN A 62 12.36 -5.27 10.14
CA ASN A 62 11.09 -5.75 10.66
C ASN A 62 10.47 -4.66 11.55
N THR A 63 9.41 -4.02 11.07
CA THR A 63 8.69 -2.99 11.84
C THR A 63 7.61 -3.58 12.75
N ALA A 64 7.35 -4.89 12.66
CA ALA A 64 6.42 -5.60 13.55
C ALA A 64 7.02 -5.98 14.91
N ARG A 65 8.35 -5.95 15.03
CA ARG A 65 9.09 -6.22 16.28
C ARG A 65 9.52 -4.96 17.05
N LYS A 66 9.16 -3.78 16.56
CA LYS A 66 9.28 -2.51 17.29
C LYS A 66 7.92 -2.13 17.85
#